data_AF-A0A151ESJ0-F1
#
_entry.id   AF-A0A151ESJ0-F1
#
_cell.length_a   1.000
_cell.length_b   1.000
_cell.length_c   1.000
_cell.angle_alpha   90.00
_cell.angle_beta   90.00
_cell.angle_gamma   90.00
#
_symmetry.space_group_name_H-M   'P 1'
#
loop_
_entity.id
_entity.type
_entity.pdbx_description
1 polymer ?
#
loop_
_entity_poly.entity_id
_entity_poly.type
_entity_poly.pdbx_seq_one_letter_code
_entity_poly.pdbx_strand_id
1 'polypeptide(L)'
;MLLSNSDIQKIESIGYDRNFFSRSKKKWLKLKNKNGRCVFHNGKICLIYENRPEGCKLYPLIFDNIHKRAIVDEECPFQDYFRFSKKNVNQLYMLVTQIIEERKNRKKPKT
;
A
#
# COMPACT_ATOMS: atom_id res chain seq x y z
N MET A 1 -2.37 -4.26 0.64
CA MET A 1 -1.59 -3.02 0.62
C MET A 1 -1.76 -2.22 1.91
N LEU A 2 -0.65 -1.89 2.60
CA LEU A 2 -0.65 -0.89 3.68
C LEU A 2 -0.66 0.52 3.08
N LEU A 3 -1.23 1.48 3.79
CA LEU A 3 -1.34 2.87 3.35
C LEU A 3 -0.58 3.79 4.29
N SER A 4 0.20 4.69 3.71
CA SER A 4 0.74 5.86 4.41
C SER A 4 -0.33 6.93 4.60
N ASN A 5 -0.09 7.92 5.46
CA ASN A 5 -0.97 9.07 5.59
C ASN A 5 -1.00 9.89 4.29
N SER A 6 0.11 9.93 3.55
CA SER A 6 0.16 10.56 2.22
C SER A 6 -0.75 9.84 1.22
N ASP A 7 -0.81 8.51 1.26
CA ASP A 7 -1.74 7.74 0.42
C ASP A 7 -3.20 8.05 0.77
N ILE A 8 -3.52 8.20 2.07
CA ILE A 8 -4.86 8.60 2.51
C ILE A 8 -5.21 9.98 1.94
N GLN A 9 -4.36 10.98 2.18
CA GLN A 9 -4.60 12.35 1.74
C GLN A 9 -4.76 12.46 0.22
N LYS A 10 -3.91 11.75 -0.54
CA LYS A 10 -3.95 11.72 -2.02
C LYS A 10 -5.25 11.13 -2.56
N ILE A 11 -5.79 10.10 -1.90
CA ILE A 11 -7.04 9.46 -2.32
C ILE A 11 -8.26 10.28 -1.87
N GLU A 12 -8.20 10.89 -0.68
CA GLU A 12 -9.24 11.83 -0.21
C GLU A 12 -9.32 13.07 -1.11
N SER A 13 -8.18 13.60 -1.57
CA SER A 13 -8.13 14.82 -2.38
C SER A 13 -8.76 14.68 -3.77
N ILE A 14 -8.96 13.44 -4.26
CA ILE A 14 -9.67 13.16 -5.50
C ILE A 14 -11.14 12.75 -5.27
N GLY A 15 -11.66 12.95 -4.05
CA GLY A 15 -13.09 12.85 -3.74
C GLY A 15 -13.57 11.54 -3.12
N TYR A 16 -12.67 10.61 -2.76
CA TYR A 16 -13.08 9.36 -2.11
C TYR A 16 -13.15 9.50 -0.58
N ASP A 17 -14.27 9.06 -0.02
CA ASP A 17 -14.41 8.95 1.44
C ASP A 17 -13.43 7.92 2.03
N ARG A 18 -12.78 8.27 3.14
CA ARG A 18 -11.79 7.39 3.80
C ARG A 18 -12.36 6.05 4.23
N ASN A 19 -13.60 6.04 4.72
CA ASN A 19 -14.26 4.82 5.17
C ASN A 19 -14.61 3.92 3.99
N PHE A 20 -14.78 4.45 2.78
CA PHE A 20 -14.96 3.62 1.59
C PHE A 20 -13.72 2.76 1.31
N PHE A 21 -12.52 3.33 1.34
CA PHE A 21 -11.33 2.64 0.83
C PHE A 21 -10.32 2.15 1.87
N SER A 22 -10.30 2.71 3.07
CA SER A 22 -9.31 2.38 4.10
C SER A 22 -9.97 1.73 5.31
N ARG A 23 -9.30 0.73 5.89
CA ARG A 23 -9.63 0.20 7.22
C ARG A 23 -8.43 0.29 8.15
N SER A 24 -8.70 0.54 9.44
CA SER A 24 -7.69 0.49 10.48
C SER A 24 -7.72 -0.85 11.22
N LYS A 25 -6.57 -1.50 11.40
CA LYS A 25 -6.41 -2.68 12.27
C LYS A 25 -5.08 -2.59 13.01
N LYS A 26 -5.10 -2.64 14.35
CA LYS A 26 -3.89 -2.46 15.19
C LYS A 26 -3.07 -1.20 14.80
N LYS A 27 -3.78 -0.09 14.50
CA LYS A 27 -3.25 1.20 14.00
C LYS A 27 -2.62 1.18 12.60
N TRP A 28 -2.64 0.05 11.90
CA TRP A 28 -2.28 -0.02 10.49
C TRP A 28 -3.46 0.42 9.64
N LEU A 29 -3.21 1.33 8.70
CA LEU A 29 -4.16 1.64 7.65
C LEU A 29 -3.91 0.67 6.49
N LYS A 30 -4.97 -0.02 6.06
CA LYS A 30 -4.91 -1.01 4.99
C LYS A 30 -5.99 -0.67 3.97
N LEU A 31 -5.60 -0.72 2.69
CA LEU A 31 -6.53 -0.65 1.58
C LEU A 31 -7.55 -1.80 1.70
N LYS A 32 -8.83 -1.47 1.59
CA LYS A 32 -9.91 -2.45 1.65
C LYS A 32 -9.93 -3.30 0.38
N ASN A 33 -10.37 -4.53 0.55
CA ASN A 33 -10.74 -5.41 -0.55
C ASN A 33 -12.24 -5.68 -0.51
N LYS A 34 -12.85 -5.82 -1.68
CA LYS A 34 -14.23 -6.27 -1.90
C LYS A 34 -14.21 -7.37 -2.98
N ASN A 35 -14.88 -8.49 -2.73
CA ASN A 35 -14.95 -9.62 -3.67
C ASN A 35 -13.59 -10.10 -4.18
N GLY A 36 -12.64 -10.30 -3.26
CA GLY A 36 -11.29 -10.78 -3.55
C GLY A 36 -10.34 -9.75 -4.19
N ARG A 37 -10.79 -8.52 -4.46
CA ARG A 37 -10.00 -7.49 -5.16
C ARG A 37 -9.94 -6.19 -4.37
N CYS A 38 -8.98 -5.32 -4.70
CA CYS A 38 -8.95 -3.95 -4.17
C CYS A 38 -10.29 -3.24 -4.47
N VAL A 39 -10.79 -2.42 -3.54
CA VAL A 39 -12.04 -1.65 -3.74
C VAL A 39 -12.03 -0.74 -4.97
N PHE A 40 -10.84 -0.33 -5.43
CA PHE A 40 -10.67 0.49 -6.64
C PHE A 40 -10.50 -0.34 -7.91
N HIS A 41 -10.49 -1.67 -7.83
CA HIS A 41 -10.35 -2.53 -9.00
C HIS A 41 -11.72 -2.96 -9.51
N ASN A 42 -12.12 -2.51 -10.71
CA ASN A 42 -13.44 -2.79 -11.27
C ASN A 42 -13.57 -4.18 -11.94
N GLY A 43 -12.52 -4.99 -11.85
CA GLY A 43 -12.42 -6.31 -12.50
C GLY A 43 -11.56 -6.31 -13.76
N LYS A 44 -11.29 -5.13 -14.32
CA LYS A 44 -10.40 -4.93 -15.48
C LYS A 44 -9.20 -4.04 -15.15
N ILE A 45 -9.45 -2.91 -14.49
CA ILE A 45 -8.46 -1.87 -14.22
C ILE A 45 -8.59 -1.31 -12.80
N CYS A 46 -7.55 -0.61 -12.35
CA CYS A 46 -7.60 0.26 -11.18
C CYS A 46 -8.22 1.61 -11.55
N LEU A 47 -9.32 1.99 -10.90
CA LEU A 47 -10.04 3.24 -11.12
C LEU A 47 -9.26 4.49 -10.69
N ILE A 48 -8.25 4.32 -9.83
CA ILE A 48 -7.38 5.42 -9.36
C ILE A 48 -5.93 5.20 -9.80
N TYR A 49 -5.69 4.63 -10.99
CA TYR A 49 -4.35 4.19 -11.39
C TYR A 49 -3.26 5.27 -11.23
N GLU A 50 -3.55 6.52 -11.63
CA GLU A 50 -2.63 7.66 -11.47
C GLU A 50 -2.40 8.07 -10.01
N ASN A 51 -3.41 7.90 -9.17
CA ASN A 51 -3.40 8.25 -7.74
C ASN A 51 -3.20 7.02 -6.84
N ARG A 52 -2.75 5.89 -7.39
CA ARG A 52 -2.62 4.64 -6.65
C ARG A 52 -1.63 4.79 -5.49
N PRO A 53 -1.83 4.04 -4.39
CA PRO A 53 -0.90 4.08 -3.25
C PRO A 53 0.54 3.80 -3.66
N GLU A 54 1.51 4.36 -2.95
CA GLU A 54 2.94 4.16 -3.27
C GLU A 54 3.33 2.67 -3.27
N GLY A 55 2.78 1.89 -2.34
CA GLY A 55 3.00 0.44 -2.35
C GLY A 55 2.44 -0.26 -3.60
N CYS A 56 1.36 0.25 -4.21
CA CYS A 56 0.85 -0.25 -5.50
C CYS A 56 1.73 0.18 -6.68
N LYS A 57 2.53 1.24 -6.56
CA LYS A 57 3.50 1.63 -7.60
C LYS A 57 4.76 0.77 -7.56
N LEU A 58 5.13 0.29 -6.38
CA LEU A 58 6.31 -0.55 -6.19
C LEU A 58 6.04 -2.03 -6.48
N TYR A 59 4.79 -2.48 -6.36
CA TYR A 59 4.40 -3.87 -6.63
C TYR A 59 4.85 -4.33 -8.03
N PRO A 60 5.44 -5.53 -8.19
CA PRO A 60 5.55 -6.62 -7.19
C PRO A 60 6.71 -6.55 -6.18
N LEU A 61 7.49 -5.45 -6.08
CA LEU A 61 8.50 -5.33 -5.03
C LEU A 61 7.84 -5.09 -3.67
N ILE A 62 8.02 -6.02 -2.74
CA ILE A 62 7.43 -6.01 -1.40
C ILE A 62 8.50 -6.14 -0.30
N PHE A 63 8.13 -5.76 0.92
CA PHE A 63 8.99 -5.91 2.10
C PHE A 63 8.63 -7.19 2.85
N ASP A 64 9.57 -8.12 2.93
CA ASP A 64 9.47 -9.30 3.77
C ASP A 64 9.70 -8.91 5.23
N ASN A 65 8.64 -9.00 6.03
CA ASN A 65 8.70 -8.64 7.43
C ASN A 65 9.39 -9.70 8.31
N ILE A 66 9.59 -10.93 7.83
CA ILE A 66 10.28 -12.02 8.53
C ILE A 66 11.78 -11.84 8.32
N HIS A 67 12.23 -11.82 7.06
CA HIS A 67 13.66 -11.73 6.72
C HIS A 67 14.20 -10.29 6.63
N LYS A 68 13.34 -9.28 6.84
CA LYS A 68 13.69 -7.85 6.86
C LYS A 68 14.37 -7.35 5.59
N ARG A 69 13.92 -7.81 4.43
CA ARG A 69 14.51 -7.47 3.12
C ARG A 69 13.45 -7.21 2.07
N ALA A 70 13.82 -6.48 1.03
CA ALA A 70 13.01 -6.37 -0.17
C ALA A 70 13.05 -7.69 -0.96
N ILE A 71 11.88 -8.18 -1.38
CA ILE A 71 11.71 -9.36 -2.23
C ILE A 71 10.71 -9.04 -3.33
N VAL A 72 10.72 -9.83 -4.42
CA VAL A 72 9.63 -9.81 -5.40
C VAL A 72 8.54 -10.74 -4.90
N ASP A 73 7.29 -10.30 -4.99
CA ASP A 73 6.14 -11.13 -4.62
C ASP A 73 5.98 -12.31 -5.58
N GLU A 74 6.21 -13.51 -5.06
CA GLU A 74 6.13 -14.78 -5.80
C GLU A 74 4.70 -15.11 -6.27
N GLU A 75 3.68 -14.52 -5.63
CA GLU A 75 2.29 -14.68 -6.06
C GLU A 75 1.94 -13.81 -7.28
N CYS A 76 2.84 -12.90 -7.70
CA CYS A 76 2.60 -12.08 -8.88
C CYS A 76 2.87 -12.89 -10.16
N PRO A 77 1.85 -13.11 -11.03
CA PRO A 77 2.02 -13.89 -12.26
C PRO A 77 2.93 -13.20 -13.28
N PHE A 78 3.26 -11.92 -13.06
CA PHE A 78 4.11 -11.12 -13.94
C PHE A 78 5.48 -10.82 -13.32
N GLN A 79 5.85 -11.45 -12.21
CA GLN A 79 7.08 -11.13 -11.47
C GLN A 79 8.35 -11.05 -12.35
N ASP A 80 8.50 -11.96 -13.31
CA ASP A 80 9.68 -12.06 -14.18
C ASP A 80 9.80 -10.90 -15.18
N TYR A 81 8.71 -10.17 -15.42
CA TYR A 81 8.69 -8.99 -16.29
C TYR A 81 9.20 -7.72 -15.59
N PHE A 82 9.37 -7.75 -14.26
CA PHE A 82 9.82 -6.58 -13.50
C PHE A 82 11.30 -6.67 -13.16
N ARG A 83 12.02 -5.58 -13.42
CA ARG A 83 13.39 -5.39 -12.96
C ARG A 83 13.44 -4.23 -11.98
N PHE A 84 13.91 -4.50 -10.76
CA PHE A 84 14.01 -3.50 -9.71
C PHE A 84 15.45 -3.02 -9.54
N SER A 85 15.61 -1.70 -9.51
CA SER A 85 16.89 -1.08 -9.23
C SER A 85 17.09 -0.87 -7.73
N LYS A 86 18.32 -0.53 -7.32
CA LYS A 86 18.62 -0.08 -5.95
C LYS A 86 17.74 1.11 -5.53
N LYS A 87 17.33 1.97 -6.47
CA LYS A 87 16.41 3.07 -6.21
C LYS A 87 15.03 2.56 -5.78
N ASN A 88 14.49 1.55 -6.46
CA ASN A 88 13.19 0.95 -6.09
C ASN A 88 13.25 0.32 -4.70
N VAL A 89 14.33 -0.39 -4.38
CA VAL A 89 14.55 -0.98 -3.04
C VAL A 89 14.61 0.11 -1.96
N ASN A 90 15.33 1.19 -2.21
CA ASN A 90 15.39 2.32 -1.27
C ASN A 90 14.02 2.99 -1.09
N GLN A 91 13.24 3.17 -2.16
CA GLN A 91 11.88 3.70 -2.09
C GLN A 91 10.97 2.82 -1.24
N LEU A 92 11.07 1.50 -1.39
CA LEU A 92 10.33 0.55 -0.56
C LEU A 92 10.71 0.69 0.93
N TYR A 93 12.00 0.73 1.25
CA TYR A 93 12.44 0.89 2.65
C TYR A 93 12.00 2.23 3.25
N MET A 94 12.08 3.33 2.49
CA MET A 94 11.55 4.62 2.92
C MET A 94 10.05 4.56 3.21
N LEU A 95 9.27 3.96 2.31
CA LEU A 95 7.82 3.80 2.49
C LEU A 95 7.50 2.96 3.74
N VAL A 96 8.21 1.85 3.94
CA VAL A 96 8.00 0.97 5.11
C VAL A 96 8.31 1.71 6.41
N THR A 97 9.43 2.42 6.48
CA THR A 97 9.82 3.24 7.63
C THR A 97 8.78 4.31 7.93
N GLN A 98 8.35 5.05 6.90
CA GLN A 98 7.30 6.07 7.03
C GLN A 98 6.01 5.48 7.63
N ILE A 99 5.49 4.38 7.08
CA ILE A 99 4.24 3.77 7.57
C ILE A 99 4.39 3.29 9.03
N ILE A 100 5.57 2.75 9.40
CA ILE A 100 5.87 2.34 10.78
C ILE A 100 5.85 3.54 11.73
N GLU A 101 6.49 4.65 11.36
CA GLU A 101 6.54 5.88 12.17
C GLU A 101 5.15 6.51 12.33
N GLU A 102 4.41 6.65 11.23
CA GLU A 102 3.04 7.13 11.25
C GLU A 102 2.15 6.27 12.16
N ARG A 103 2.33 4.94 12.14
CA ARG A 103 1.60 4.03 13.03
C ARG A 103 1.91 4.29 14.50
N LYS A 104 3.18 4.53 14.87
CA LYS A 104 3.58 4.84 16.26
C LYS A 104 2.86 6.11 16.73
N ASN A 105 2.75 7.10 15.85
CA ASN A 105 2.16 8.41 16.14
C ASN A 105 0.62 8.44 16.15
N ARG A 106 -0.05 7.41 15.60
CA ARG A 106 -1.53 7.32 15.66
C ARG A 106 -1.98 7.07 17.11
N LYS A 107 -2.87 7.93 17.63
CA LYS A 107 -3.53 7.73 18.93
C LYS A 107 -4.26 6.37 18.95
N LYS A 108 -4.33 5.72 20.13
CA LYS A 108 -5.15 4.50 20.25
C LYS A 108 -6.61 4.89 19.96
N PRO A 109 -7.36 4.10 19.16
CA PRO A 109 -8.80 4.32 19.07
C PRO A 109 -9.37 4.25 20.48
N LYS A 110 -10.20 5.22 20.85
CA LYS A 110 -11.01 5.12 22.08
C LYS A 110 -11.91 3.90 21.88
N THR A 111 -11.69 2.86 22.68
CA THR A 111 -12.61 1.72 22.82
C THR A 111 -13.96 2.21 23.28
#